data_AF-A0A9K3HYI9-F1
#
_entry.id   AF-A0A9K3HYI9-F1
#
_cell.length_a   1.000
_cell.length_b   1.000
_cell.length_c   1.000
_cell.angle_alpha   90.00
_cell.angle_beta   90.00
_cell.angle_gamma   90.00
#
_symmetry.space_group_name_H-M   'P 1'
#
loop_
_entity.id
_entity.type
_entity.pdbx_description
1 polymer ?
#
loop_
_entity_poly.entity_id
_entity_poly.type
_entity_poly.pdbx_seq_one_letter_code
_entity_poly.pdbx_strand_id
1 'polypeptide(L)'
;MAKLGADLKPMTVRLLHLPEQVEFTNPTRREKRGEDWRYALSKWSKFMKRARINEGDTVYFSFDKTHQVLNVDLVVPHPKKCRD
;
A
#
# COMPACT_ATOMS: atom_id res chain seq x y z
N MET A 1 -26.50 -7.14 14.74
CA MET A 1 -25.15 -6.61 15.09
C MET A 1 -24.13 -7.18 14.12
N ALA A 2 -23.60 -6.38 13.20
CA ALA A 2 -22.48 -6.82 12.36
C ALA A 2 -21.23 -6.88 13.25
N LYS A 3 -20.62 -8.07 13.41
CA LYS A 3 -19.35 -8.26 14.10
C LYS A 3 -18.27 -7.48 13.35
N LEU A 4 -18.03 -6.23 13.76
CA LEU A 4 -17.08 -5.25 13.22
C LEU A 4 -15.59 -5.65 13.34
N GLY A 5 -15.29 -6.94 13.56
CA GLY A 5 -13.94 -7.43 13.88
C GLY A 5 -13.54 -8.78 13.28
N ALA A 6 -14.34 -9.41 12.42
CA ALA A 6 -14.01 -10.75 11.91
C ALA A 6 -13.04 -10.74 10.71
N ASP A 7 -12.99 -9.67 9.91
CA ASP A 7 -12.41 -9.76 8.56
C ASP A 7 -11.42 -8.62 8.28
N LEU A 8 -10.38 -8.45 9.10
CA LEU A 8 -9.19 -7.69 8.66
C LEU A 8 -8.50 -8.51 7.55
N LYS A 9 -9.04 -8.42 6.34
CA LYS A 9 -8.53 -9.14 5.19
C LYS A 9 -7.17 -8.54 4.80
N PRO A 10 -6.13 -9.38 4.65
CA PRO A 10 -4.89 -8.95 4.02
C PRO A 10 -5.21 -8.37 2.64
N MET A 11 -4.57 -7.25 2.31
CA MET A 11 -4.70 -6.64 1.00
C MET A 11 -3.64 -7.23 0.08
N THR A 12 -4.03 -7.67 -1.11
CA THR A 12 -3.06 -8.06 -2.13
C THR A 12 -2.47 -6.81 -2.77
N VAL A 13 -1.15 -6.79 -2.94
CA VAL A 13 -0.41 -5.70 -3.57
C VAL A 13 0.25 -6.25 -4.83
N ARG A 14 0.05 -5.58 -5.96
CA ARG A 14 0.74 -5.83 -7.23
C ARG A 14 1.64 -4.67 -7.56
N LEU A 15 2.90 -4.95 -7.87
CA LEU A 15 3.88 -3.96 -8.29
C LEU A 15 4.04 -4.04 -9.80
N LEU A 16 3.24 -3.24 -10.52
CA LEU A 16 3.21 -3.25 -11.98
C LEU A 16 4.35 -2.41 -12.59
N HIS A 17 4.94 -1.52 -11.80
CA HIS A 17 6.08 -0.70 -12.19
C HIS A 17 7.42 -1.45 -12.19
N LEU A 18 7.45 -2.69 -11.70
CA LEU A 18 8.66 -3.52 -11.71
C LEU A 18 8.69 -4.41 -12.97
N PRO A 19 9.89 -4.70 -13.51
CA PRO A 19 10.03 -5.54 -14.70
C PRO A 19 9.58 -6.99 -14.46
N GLU A 20 9.68 -7.46 -13.22
CA GLU A 20 9.05 -8.70 -12.78
C GLU A 20 7.74 -8.36 -12.09
N GLN A 21 6.65 -9.04 -12.45
CA GLN A 21 5.35 -8.86 -11.81
C GLN A 21 5.43 -9.40 -10.37
N VAL A 22 5.68 -8.51 -9.42
CA VAL A 22 5.74 -8.86 -8.00
C VAL A 22 4.36 -8.70 -7.39
N GLU A 23 3.82 -9.80 -6.85
CA GLU A 23 2.58 -9.81 -6.06
C GLU A 23 2.85 -10.29 -4.63
N PHE A 24 2.26 -9.63 -3.63
CA PHE A 24 2.32 -10.09 -2.25
C PHE A 24 1.10 -9.65 -1.45
N THR A 25 0.79 -10.40 -0.40
CA THR A 25 -0.21 -9.98 0.59
C THR A 25 0.43 -9.08 1.65
N ASN A 26 -0.22 -7.96 1.95
CA ASN A 26 0.14 -7.08 3.04
C ASN A 26 -0.97 -7.08 4.11
N PRO A 27 -0.66 -7.35 5.39
CA PRO A 27 -1.67 -7.33 6.42
C PRO A 27 -2.20 -5.91 6.62
N THR A 28 -3.48 -5.78 6.93
CA THR A 28 -4.14 -4.52 7.23
C THR A 28 -4.33 -4.38 8.75
N ARG A 29 -4.43 -3.14 9.23
CA ARG A 29 -4.83 -2.84 10.60
C ARG A 29 -6.01 -1.86 10.58
N ARG A 30 -6.89 -1.98 11.56
CA ARG A 30 -8.01 -1.06 11.74
C ARG A 30 -7.50 0.18 12.47
N GLU A 31 -7.77 1.36 11.92
CA GLU A 31 -7.45 2.64 12.53
C GLU A 31 -8.74 3.43 12.73
N LYS A 32 -8.87 4.07 13.90
CA LYS A 32 -9.99 4.98 14.16
C LYS A 32 -9.64 6.36 13.62
N ARG A 33 -10.51 6.96 12.82
CA ARG A 33 -10.35 8.33 12.31
C ARG A 33 -11.64 9.10 12.56
N GLY A 34 -11.68 9.84 13.67
CA GLY A 34 -12.90 10.49 14.14
C GLY A 34 -13.92 9.46 14.61
N GLU A 35 -15.13 9.54 14.05
CA GLU A 35 -16.22 8.60 14.32
C GLU A 35 -16.14 7.33 13.44
N ASP A 36 -15.34 7.36 12.37
CA ASP A 36 -15.21 6.28 11.40
C ASP A 36 -14.01 5.36 11.67
N TRP A 37 -14.11 4.13 11.14
CA TRP A 37 -13.00 3.19 11.04
C TRP A 37 -12.44 3.17 9.61
N ARG A 38 -11.11 3.14 9.49
CA ARG A 38 -10.41 2.93 8.22
C ARG A 38 -9.49 1.72 8.34
N TYR A 39 -9.19 1.13 7.19
CA TYR A 39 -8.18 0.09 7.08
C TYR A 39 -6.90 0.72 6.55
N ALA A 40 -5.81 0.55 7.30
CA ALA A 40 -4.48 0.99 6.91
C ALA A 40 -3.59 -0.23 6.65
N LEU A 41 -2.63 -0.08 5.74
CA LEU A 41 -1.57 -1.08 5.63
C LEU A 41 -0.78 -1.15 6.95
N SER A 42 -0.55 -2.37 7.43
CA SER A 42 0.41 -2.60 8.51
C SER A 42 1.84 -2.62 7.93
N LYS A 43 2.83 -2.30 8.77
CA LYS A 43 4.26 -2.39 8.42
C LYS A 43 4.62 -1.63 7.14
N TRP A 44 4.25 -0.35 7.08
CA TRP A 44 4.53 0.56 5.95
C TRP A 44 5.98 0.50 5.45
N SER A 45 6.97 0.45 6.35
CA SER A 45 8.39 0.34 5.96
C SER A 45 8.70 -0.94 5.16
N LYS A 46 8.09 -2.06 5.50
CA LYS A 46 8.25 -3.33 4.78
C LYS A 46 7.58 -3.27 3.41
N PHE A 47 6.40 -2.67 3.33
CA PHE A 47 5.70 -2.41 2.07
C PHE A 47 6.56 -1.53 1.15
N MET A 48 7.01 -0.36 1.62
CA MET A 48 7.82 0.58 0.83
C MET A 48 9.11 -0.06 0.35
N LYS A 49 9.81 -0.81 1.22
CA LYS A 49 11.03 -1.55 0.84
C LYS A 49 10.78 -2.57 -0.27
N ARG A 50 9.68 -3.32 -0.22
CA ARG A 50 9.32 -4.28 -1.28
C ARG A 50 8.93 -3.57 -2.58
N ALA A 51 8.18 -2.48 -2.47
CA ALA A 51 7.73 -1.67 -3.59
C ALA A 51 8.84 -0.79 -4.21
N ARG A 52 10.04 -0.75 -3.61
CA ARG A 52 11.16 0.13 -4.00
C ARG A 52 10.74 1.61 -4.00
N ILE A 53 9.91 2.00 -3.04
CA ILE A 53 9.45 3.37 -2.83
C ILE A 53 10.30 4.00 -1.74
N ASN A 54 10.84 5.19 -2.00
CA ASN A 54 11.53 6.03 -1.02
C ASN A 54 10.63 7.18 -0.57
N GLU A 55 11.01 7.80 0.55
CA GLU A 55 10.36 9.02 1.01
C GLU A 55 10.55 10.15 -0.02
N GLY A 56 9.45 10.83 -0.35
CA GLY A 56 9.40 11.88 -1.37
C GLY A 56 8.99 11.39 -2.76
N ASP A 57 9.10 10.09 -3.05
CA ASP A 57 8.70 9.53 -4.35
C ASP A 57 7.20 9.74 -4.58
N THR A 58 6.84 10.02 -5.84
CA THR A 58 5.43 10.12 -6.23
C THR A 58 4.93 8.75 -6.69
N VAL A 59 3.85 8.26 -6.10
CA VAL A 59 3.31 6.92 -6.35
C VAL A 59 1.93 7.02 -6.97
N TYR A 60 1.76 6.41 -8.14
CA TYR A 60 0.47 6.25 -8.81
C TYR A 60 -0.05 4.84 -8.52
N PHE A 61 -1.30 4.76 -8.07
CA PHE A 61 -1.90 3.49 -7.68
C PHE A 61 -3.39 3.47 -8.00
N SER A 62 -3.90 2.26 -8.21
CA SER A 62 -5.32 1.97 -8.34
C SER A 62 -5.73 0.94 -7.28
N PHE A 63 -6.98 1.03 -6.80
CA PHE A 63 -7.51 0.10 -5.81
C PHE A 63 -8.77 -0.59 -6.32
N ASP A 64 -8.67 -1.91 -6.53
CA ASP A 64 -9.79 -2.77 -6.79
C ASP A 64 -10.46 -3.15 -5.47
N LYS A 65 -11.61 -2.52 -5.20
CA LYS A 65 -12.40 -2.74 -3.99
C LYS A 65 -13.03 -4.13 -3.95
N THR A 66 -13.38 -4.69 -5.10
CA THR A 66 -14.07 -5.99 -5.21
C THR A 66 -13.15 -7.11 -4.76
N HIS A 67 -11.89 -7.07 -5.21
CA HIS A 67 -10.90 -8.11 -4.92
C HIS A 67 -9.90 -7.73 -3.82
N GLN A 68 -10.01 -6.52 -3.26
CA GLN A 68 -9.04 -5.96 -2.31
C GLN A 68 -7.60 -6.01 -2.84
N VAL A 69 -7.39 -5.51 -4.05
CA VAL A 69 -6.08 -5.45 -4.70
C VAL A 69 -5.65 -4.00 -4.84
N LEU A 70 -4.48 -3.68 -4.30
CA LEU A 70 -3.76 -2.43 -4.56
C LEU A 70 -2.76 -2.66 -5.68
N ASN A 71 -2.96 -2.02 -6.83
CA ASN A 71 -1.95 -1.98 -7.89
C ASN A 71 -1.11 -0.73 -7.73
N VAL A 72 0.21 -0.90 -7.65
CA VAL A 72 1.18 0.18 -7.76
C VAL A 72 1.57 0.27 -9.23
N ASP A 73 1.03 1.26 -9.92
CA ASP A 73 1.10 1.38 -11.38
C ASP A 73 2.42 2.06 -11.81
N LEU A 74 2.85 3.07 -11.06
CA LEU A 74 4.09 3.81 -11.32
C LEU A 74 4.67 4.39 -10.02
N VAL A 75 5.99 4.36 -9.91
CA VAL A 75 6.74 5.08 -8.88
C VAL A 75 7.71 6.02 -9.58
N VAL A 76 7.55 7.33 -9.37
CA VAL A 76 8.44 8.36 -9.91
C VAL A 76 9.38 8.79 -8.79
N PRO A 77 10.69 8.51 -8.90
CA PRO A 77 11.67 8.90 -7.90
C PRO A 77 11.68 10.40 -7.70
N HIS A 78 11.68 10.85 -6.45
CA HIS A 78 11.95 12.25 -6.17
C HIS A 78 13.40 12.58 -6.53
N PRO A 79 13.68 13.72 -7.19
CA PRO A 79 15.05 14.14 -7.43
C PRO A 79 15.78 14.25 -6.08
N LYS A 80 16.81 13.41 -5.90
CA LYS A 80 17.72 13.57 -4.77
C LYS A 80 18.38 14.93 -4.94
N LYS A 81 18.27 15.81 -3.95
CA LYS A 81 19.14 16.98 -3.89
C LYS A 81 20.57 16.45 -3.92
N CYS A 82 21.34 16.78 -4.97
CA CYS A 82 22.78 16.69 -4.89
C CYS A 82 23.18 17.50 -3.65
N ARG A 83 23.82 16.84 -2.67
CA ARG A 83 24.55 17.59 -1.66
C ARG A 83 25.82 18.03 -2.36
N ASP A 84 25.89 19.32 -2.67
CA ASP A 84 27.12 20.01 -3.04
C ASP A 84 28.16 19.90 -1.91
#